data_AF-A0A7S1LZP4-F1
#
_entry.id   AF-A0A7S1LZP4-F1
#
_cell.length_a   1.000
_cell.length_b   1.000
_cell.length_c   1.000
_cell.angle_alpha   90.00
_cell.angle_beta   90.00
_cell.angle_gamma   90.00
#
_symmetry.space_group_name_H-M   'P 1'
#
loop_
_entity.id
_entity.type
_entity.pdbx_description
1 polymer ?
#
loop_
_entity_poly.entity_id
_entity_poly.type
_entity_poly.pdbx_seq_one_letter_code
_entity_poly.pdbx_strand_id
1 'polypeptide(L)'
;GSKAPTPLRPGSIPPPRQHLAMSLVTNSHTGIGMVACYESAIAGRGVVVAVGQRDYLVPGEQEAHFLDRIHDAAKFFRIKCDISDAAAWSDTLAFANNINAHDEYSPALARKATEAQLKAMDSLDVVEVLLGGLHRMLGEREPIDALQLRRAREFKSSMAGGLHEARMRARTEPCDERTRDRLAQFQDSLMELSRLVELFQKL
;
A
#
# COMPACT_ATOMS: atom_id res chain seq x y z
N GLY A 1 -39.58 -16.05 25.15
CA GLY A 1 -39.58 -16.68 23.82
C GLY A 1 -38.26 -16.37 23.14
N SER A 2 -37.33 -17.32 23.17
CA SER A 2 -36.02 -17.17 22.52
C SER A 2 -36.19 -17.49 21.04
N LYS A 3 -36.01 -16.48 20.16
CA LYS A 3 -36.03 -16.70 18.71
C LYS A 3 -34.74 -17.41 18.32
N ALA A 4 -34.88 -18.62 17.79
CA ALA A 4 -33.78 -19.37 17.19
C ALA A 4 -33.12 -18.56 16.04
N PRO A 5 -31.79 -18.68 15.87
CA PRO A 5 -31.06 -17.98 14.82
C PRO A 5 -31.53 -18.45 13.44
N THR A 6 -31.69 -17.50 12.52
CA THR A 6 -32.12 -17.73 11.15
C THR A 6 -31.11 -18.63 10.42
N PRO A 7 -31.52 -19.71 9.76
CA PRO A 7 -30.61 -20.59 9.04
C PRO A 7 -30.02 -19.87 7.82
N LEU A 8 -28.70 -19.99 7.66
CA LEU A 8 -27.97 -19.53 6.49
C LEU A 8 -28.48 -20.27 5.24
N ARG A 9 -28.67 -19.55 4.13
CA ARG A 9 -29.18 -20.12 2.87
C ARG A 9 -28.24 -21.22 2.35
N PRO A 10 -28.74 -22.40 1.96
CA PRO A 10 -27.94 -23.41 1.29
C PRO A 10 -27.65 -22.97 -0.14
N GLY A 11 -26.38 -22.70 -0.46
CA GLY A 11 -25.94 -22.41 -1.83
C GLY A 11 -24.90 -21.31 -1.99
N SER A 12 -24.59 -20.53 -0.95
CA SER A 12 -23.37 -19.71 -1.00
C SER A 12 -22.19 -20.61 -0.71
N ILE A 13 -21.46 -21.02 -1.75
CA ILE A 13 -20.09 -21.48 -1.57
C ILE A 13 -19.39 -20.33 -0.81
N PRO A 14 -18.95 -20.53 0.45
CA PRO A 14 -18.17 -19.50 1.12
C PRO A 14 -17.00 -19.19 0.19
N PRO A 15 -16.74 -17.92 -0.15
CA PRO A 15 -15.66 -17.58 -1.07
C PRO A 15 -14.39 -18.29 -0.61
N PRO A 16 -13.58 -18.81 -1.55
CA PRO A 16 -12.39 -19.58 -1.21
C PRO A 16 -11.63 -18.81 -0.14
N ARG A 17 -11.47 -19.46 1.01
CA ARG A 17 -10.90 -18.93 2.27
C ARG A 17 -9.93 -17.77 2.01
N GLN A 18 -10.43 -16.54 1.98
CA GLN A 18 -9.62 -15.32 1.88
C GLN A 18 -8.90 -15.03 3.21
N HIS A 19 -8.67 -16.07 4.03
CA HIS A 19 -8.17 -15.97 5.41
C HIS A 19 -6.75 -15.38 5.51
N LEU A 20 -6.09 -15.12 4.38
CA LEU A 20 -4.79 -14.45 4.32
C LEU A 20 -4.83 -13.12 3.56
N ALA A 21 -5.97 -12.74 3.01
CA ALA A 21 -6.06 -11.54 2.21
C ALA A 21 -6.15 -10.30 3.11
N MET A 22 -5.29 -9.32 2.81
CA MET A 22 -5.21 -8.04 3.51
C MET A 22 -6.10 -7.01 2.82
N SER A 23 -6.71 -6.12 3.61
CA SER A 23 -7.41 -4.94 3.11
C SER A 23 -6.70 -3.69 3.60
N LEU A 24 -6.38 -2.75 2.71
CA LEU A 24 -5.86 -1.45 3.05
C LEU A 24 -6.89 -0.38 2.70
N VAL A 25 -7.30 0.40 3.68
CA VAL A 25 -8.39 1.38 3.54
C VAL A 25 -7.86 2.76 3.89
N THR A 26 -7.93 3.70 2.96
CA THR A 26 -7.54 5.10 3.17
C THR A 26 -8.69 5.96 3.70
N ASN A 27 -8.35 7.03 4.41
CA ASN A 27 -9.31 7.91 5.09
C ASN A 27 -10.26 7.12 6.02
N SER A 28 -9.72 6.09 6.69
CA SER A 28 -10.52 5.06 7.35
C SER A 28 -10.71 5.25 8.85
N HIS A 29 -10.24 6.36 9.38
CA HIS A 29 -10.30 6.60 10.82
C HIS A 29 -11.68 7.06 11.30
N THR A 30 -12.60 7.48 10.41
CA THR A 30 -13.97 7.87 10.77
C THR A 30 -14.97 7.56 9.64
N GLY A 31 -16.27 7.64 9.96
CA GLY A 31 -17.36 7.62 8.97
C GLY A 31 -17.33 6.39 8.05
N ILE A 32 -17.50 6.63 6.74
CA ILE A 32 -17.59 5.56 5.73
C ILE A 32 -16.31 4.72 5.68
N GLY A 33 -15.14 5.32 5.88
CA GLY A 33 -13.89 4.59 5.84
C GLY A 33 -13.75 3.59 7.01
N MET A 34 -14.28 3.91 8.18
CA MET A 34 -14.36 2.98 9.31
C MET A 34 -15.34 1.83 9.03
N VAL A 35 -16.49 2.15 8.41
CA VAL A 35 -17.45 1.12 7.97
C VAL A 35 -16.83 0.17 6.95
N ALA A 36 -16.02 0.68 6.01
CA ALA A 36 -15.31 -0.15 5.04
C ALA A 36 -14.27 -1.08 5.70
N CYS A 37 -13.59 -0.63 6.77
CA CYS A 37 -12.74 -1.50 7.58
C CYS A 37 -13.54 -2.61 8.28
N TYR A 38 -14.70 -2.27 8.83
CA TYR A 38 -15.61 -3.23 9.46
C TYR A 38 -16.14 -4.28 8.48
N GLU A 39 -16.63 -3.84 7.32
CA GLU A 39 -17.09 -4.74 6.26
C GLU A 39 -15.96 -5.65 5.77
N SER A 40 -14.75 -5.12 5.61
CA SER A 40 -13.56 -5.91 5.25
C SER A 40 -13.27 -7.00 6.28
N ALA A 41 -13.33 -6.67 7.58
CA ALA A 41 -13.09 -7.63 8.64
C ALA A 41 -14.15 -8.75 8.65
N ILE A 42 -15.44 -8.41 8.53
CA ILE A 42 -16.53 -9.40 8.51
C ILE A 42 -16.55 -10.23 7.24
N ALA A 43 -16.08 -9.68 6.12
CA ALA A 43 -15.87 -10.44 4.88
C ALA A 43 -14.75 -11.51 5.00
N GLY A 44 -14.07 -11.58 6.15
CA GLY A 44 -13.09 -12.62 6.47
C GLY A 44 -11.65 -12.25 6.07
N ARG A 45 -11.36 -10.95 5.87
CA ARG A 45 -9.98 -10.48 5.67
C ARG A 45 -9.22 -10.63 6.98
N GLY A 46 -8.11 -11.38 6.96
CA GLY A 46 -7.34 -11.67 8.17
C GLY A 46 -6.58 -10.45 8.73
N VAL A 47 -6.28 -9.48 7.86
CA VAL A 47 -5.58 -8.24 8.21
C VAL A 47 -6.31 -7.05 7.58
N VAL A 48 -6.56 -6.02 8.38
CA VAL A 48 -7.13 -4.74 7.92
C VAL A 48 -6.20 -3.61 8.34
N VAL A 49 -5.72 -2.83 7.38
CA VAL A 49 -4.84 -1.68 7.57
C VAL A 49 -5.65 -0.41 7.29
N ALA A 50 -5.96 0.31 8.35
CA ALA A 50 -6.59 1.61 8.30
C ALA A 50 -5.53 2.70 8.17
N VAL A 51 -5.68 3.58 7.17
CA VAL A 51 -4.79 4.71 6.93
C VAL A 51 -5.59 6.01 6.99
N GLY A 52 -5.13 6.98 7.77
CA GLY A 52 -5.76 8.31 7.82
C GLY A 52 -4.84 9.37 8.40
N GLN A 53 -5.18 10.64 8.22
CA GLN A 53 -4.35 11.76 8.70
C GLN A 53 -4.49 12.03 10.21
N ARG A 54 -5.56 11.54 10.85
CA ARG A 54 -5.91 11.86 12.25
C ARG A 54 -5.81 10.65 13.15
N ASP A 55 -5.04 10.70 14.23
CA ASP A 55 -4.93 9.56 15.16
C ASP A 55 -6.16 9.35 16.04
N TYR A 56 -7.01 10.36 16.19
CA TYR A 56 -7.97 10.41 17.27
C TYR A 56 -9.39 10.08 16.82
N LEU A 57 -9.98 9.09 17.51
CA LEU A 57 -11.42 8.91 17.62
C LEU A 57 -11.84 9.48 18.96
N VAL A 58 -12.91 10.27 18.99
CA VAL A 58 -13.41 10.81 20.26
C VAL A 58 -14.05 9.67 21.05
N PRO A 59 -13.64 9.43 22.32
CA PRO A 59 -14.23 8.39 23.15
C PRO A 59 -15.75 8.61 23.29
N GLY A 60 -16.55 7.58 22.96
CA GLY A 60 -18.02 7.60 23.07
C GLY A 60 -18.77 7.67 21.73
N GLU A 61 -18.08 7.79 20.60
CA GLU A 61 -18.70 7.75 19.27
C GLU A 61 -18.93 6.30 18.79
N GLN A 62 -19.86 6.11 17.82
CA GLN A 62 -20.20 4.80 17.25
C GLN A 62 -18.98 4.05 16.71
N GLU A 63 -17.96 4.79 16.29
CA GLU A 63 -16.67 4.33 15.79
C GLU A 63 -15.90 3.46 16.79
N ALA A 64 -16.05 3.69 18.11
CA ALA A 64 -15.41 2.84 19.12
C ALA A 64 -16.00 1.42 19.09
N HIS A 65 -17.31 1.28 18.90
CA HIS A 65 -17.94 -0.03 18.76
C HIS A 65 -17.47 -0.73 17.47
N PHE A 66 -17.27 -0.01 16.37
CA PHE A 66 -16.74 -0.61 15.14
C PHE A 66 -15.34 -1.17 15.35
N LEU A 67 -14.48 -0.43 16.06
CA LEU A 67 -13.12 -0.88 16.36
C LEU A 67 -13.09 -2.20 17.13
N ASP A 68 -13.88 -2.32 18.20
CA ASP A 68 -13.94 -3.55 18.99
C ASP A 68 -14.33 -4.75 18.12
N ARG A 69 -15.35 -4.58 17.27
CA ARG A 69 -15.80 -5.63 16.36
C ARG A 69 -14.80 -5.96 15.26
N ILE A 70 -14.05 -4.97 14.78
CA ILE A 70 -12.98 -5.19 13.81
C ILE A 70 -11.87 -6.01 14.47
N HIS A 71 -11.45 -5.66 15.68
CA HIS A 71 -10.40 -6.37 16.43
C HIS A 71 -10.80 -7.82 16.78
N ASP A 72 -12.08 -8.08 17.06
CA ASP A 72 -12.60 -9.43 17.27
C ASP A 72 -12.53 -10.30 16.00
N ALA A 73 -12.59 -9.69 14.81
CA ALA A 73 -12.70 -10.38 13.53
C ALA A 73 -11.39 -10.46 12.74
N ALA A 74 -10.47 -9.50 12.90
CA ALA A 74 -9.26 -9.37 12.10
C ALA A 74 -8.11 -8.70 12.86
N LYS A 75 -6.85 -8.93 12.43
CA LYS A 75 -5.71 -8.11 12.86
C LYS A 75 -5.88 -6.70 12.29
N PHE A 76 -6.02 -5.70 13.15
CA PHE A 76 -6.28 -4.33 12.73
C PHE A 76 -5.13 -3.39 13.06
N PHE A 77 -4.64 -2.69 12.04
CA PHE A 77 -3.55 -1.72 12.15
C PHE A 77 -4.07 -0.35 11.77
N ARG A 78 -3.75 0.66 12.57
CA ARG A 78 -4.03 2.07 12.25
C ARG A 78 -2.73 2.79 11.98
N ILE A 79 -2.64 3.45 10.84
CA ILE A 79 -1.46 4.16 10.39
C ILE A 79 -1.84 5.60 10.12
N LYS A 80 -1.15 6.50 10.82
CA LYS A 80 -1.21 7.91 10.48
C LYS A 80 -0.31 8.20 9.30
N CYS A 81 -0.92 8.54 8.19
CA CYS A 81 -0.22 8.90 6.98
C CYS A 81 -1.00 9.97 6.24
N ASP A 82 -0.29 11.00 5.82
CA ASP A 82 -0.78 11.88 4.77
C ASP A 82 -0.51 11.20 3.43
N ILE A 83 -1.57 10.74 2.78
CA ILE A 83 -1.48 10.07 1.47
C ILE A 83 -0.99 10.99 0.34
N SER A 84 -0.90 12.31 0.59
CA SER A 84 -0.29 13.27 -0.32
C SER A 84 1.23 13.38 -0.14
N ASP A 85 1.77 12.93 1.00
CA ASP A 85 3.20 12.75 1.22
C ASP A 85 3.63 11.40 0.63
N ALA A 86 4.31 11.46 -0.52
CA ALA A 86 4.74 10.28 -1.26
C ALA A 86 5.68 9.38 -0.46
N ALA A 87 6.52 9.95 0.41
CA ALA A 87 7.42 9.18 1.26
C ALA A 87 6.62 8.44 2.34
N ALA A 88 5.77 9.16 3.08
CA ALA A 88 4.94 8.56 4.10
C ALA A 88 3.97 7.49 3.54
N TRP A 89 3.44 7.70 2.34
CA TRP A 89 2.57 6.73 1.68
C TRP A 89 3.33 5.48 1.21
N SER A 90 4.53 5.67 0.65
CA SER A 90 5.42 4.54 0.30
C SER A 90 5.75 3.69 1.52
N ASP A 91 6.08 4.32 2.65
CA ASP A 91 6.37 3.63 3.91
C ASP A 91 5.17 2.83 4.41
N THR A 92 3.97 3.39 4.25
CA THR A 92 2.71 2.75 4.63
C THR A 92 2.42 1.51 3.79
N LEU A 93 2.65 1.58 2.47
CA LEU A 93 2.49 0.43 1.58
C LEU A 93 3.55 -0.65 1.84
N ALA A 94 4.80 -0.25 2.08
CA ALA A 94 5.89 -1.17 2.43
C ALA A 94 5.62 -1.88 3.76
N PHE A 95 5.13 -1.15 4.77
CA PHE A 95 4.68 -1.73 6.02
C PHE A 95 3.57 -2.75 5.77
N ALA A 96 2.50 -2.34 5.06
CA ALA A 96 1.34 -3.19 4.80
C ALA A 96 1.76 -4.51 4.15
N ASN A 97 2.54 -4.47 3.07
CA ASN A 97 3.02 -5.66 2.35
C ASN A 97 3.84 -6.63 3.21
N ASN A 98 4.48 -6.14 4.27
CA ASN A 98 5.35 -6.94 5.15
C ASN A 98 4.69 -7.34 6.49
N ILE A 99 3.43 -6.97 6.74
CA ILE A 99 2.73 -7.29 8.01
C ILE A 99 2.75 -8.81 8.32
N ASN A 100 2.58 -9.66 7.30
CA ASN A 100 2.54 -11.11 7.46
C ASN A 100 3.93 -11.78 7.38
N ALA A 101 4.98 -11.05 6.98
CA ALA A 101 6.35 -11.58 6.94
C ALA A 101 6.99 -11.68 8.34
N HIS A 102 6.37 -11.04 9.34
CA HIS A 102 6.87 -10.93 10.69
C HIS A 102 5.81 -11.35 11.71
N ASP A 103 5.34 -12.59 11.61
CA ASP A 103 4.31 -13.13 12.51
C ASP A 103 4.75 -13.25 13.99
N GLU A 104 5.98 -12.88 14.35
CA GLU A 104 6.49 -12.94 15.73
C GLU A 104 7.07 -11.64 16.31
N TYR A 105 7.04 -10.51 15.59
CA TYR A 105 7.79 -9.35 16.05
C TYR A 105 6.90 -8.15 16.35
N SER A 106 7.02 -7.67 17.59
CA SER A 106 6.52 -6.39 18.11
C SER A 106 6.44 -5.31 17.01
N PRO A 107 5.33 -4.55 16.89
CA PRO A 107 5.18 -3.47 15.90
C PRO A 107 6.36 -2.49 15.85
N ALA A 108 7.07 -2.31 16.98
CA ALA A 108 8.28 -1.48 17.05
C ALA A 108 9.48 -2.09 16.29
N LEU A 109 9.60 -3.41 16.24
CA LEU A 109 10.65 -4.13 15.51
C LEU A 109 10.34 -4.23 14.02
N ALA A 110 9.07 -4.44 13.65
CA ALA A 110 8.64 -4.35 12.25
C ALA A 110 8.92 -2.94 11.70
N ARG A 111 8.53 -1.88 12.42
CA ARG A 111 8.83 -0.50 12.05
C ARG A 111 10.34 -0.23 11.92
N LYS A 112 11.16 -0.76 12.83
CA LYS A 112 12.61 -0.59 12.79
C LYS A 112 13.27 -1.36 11.62
N ALA A 113 12.72 -2.52 11.26
CA ALA A 113 13.16 -3.31 10.10
C ALA A 113 12.75 -2.64 8.78
N THR A 114 11.53 -2.13 8.70
CA THR A 114 11.04 -1.37 7.53
C THR A 114 11.80 -0.04 7.39
N GLU A 115 12.01 0.71 8.47
CA GLU A 115 12.86 1.93 8.47
C GLU A 115 14.31 1.63 8.05
N ALA A 116 14.85 0.46 8.41
CA ALA A 116 16.18 0.04 7.98
C ALA A 116 16.23 -0.34 6.50
N GLN A 117 15.21 -1.02 5.98
CA GLN A 117 15.07 -1.33 4.55
C GLN A 117 14.86 -0.07 3.72
N LEU A 118 14.00 0.85 4.16
CA LEU A 118 13.72 2.12 3.48
C LEU A 118 14.93 3.06 3.45
N LYS A 119 15.75 3.08 4.51
CA LYS A 119 17.03 3.80 4.50
C LYS A 119 18.08 3.19 3.57
N ALA A 120 17.89 1.93 3.19
CA ALA A 120 18.81 1.22 2.30
C ALA A 120 18.35 1.21 0.84
N MET A 121 17.08 1.45 0.55
CA MET A 121 16.54 1.52 -0.81
C MET A 121 16.90 2.85 -1.45
N ASP A 122 17.53 2.79 -2.61
CA ASP A 122 17.72 3.96 -3.45
C ASP A 122 16.53 4.17 -4.40
N SER A 123 16.55 5.29 -5.13
CA SER A 123 15.43 5.64 -6.02
C SER A 123 15.19 4.61 -7.12
N LEU A 124 16.22 3.87 -7.56
CA LEU A 124 16.07 2.80 -8.54
C LEU A 124 15.27 1.65 -7.93
N ASP A 125 15.63 1.22 -6.73
CA ASP A 125 14.95 0.11 -6.03
C ASP A 125 13.45 0.41 -5.84
N VAL A 126 13.10 1.67 -5.52
CA VAL A 126 11.68 2.09 -5.37
C VAL A 126 10.92 1.99 -6.69
N VAL A 127 11.54 2.39 -7.81
CA VAL A 127 10.91 2.28 -9.13
C VAL A 127 10.71 0.82 -9.54
N GLU A 128 11.66 -0.06 -9.25
CA GLU A 128 11.55 -1.49 -9.56
C GLU A 128 10.42 -2.17 -8.78
N VAL A 129 10.23 -1.81 -7.49
CA VAL A 129 9.11 -2.30 -6.69
C VAL A 129 7.77 -1.86 -7.29
N LEU A 130 7.66 -0.60 -7.69
CA LEU A 130 6.43 -0.09 -8.33
C LEU A 130 6.15 -0.78 -9.67
N LEU A 131 7.18 -1.00 -10.49
CA LEU A 131 7.07 -1.75 -11.74
C LEU A 131 6.55 -3.17 -11.49
N GLY A 132 7.11 -3.88 -10.51
CA GLY A 132 6.68 -5.22 -10.15
C GLY A 132 5.19 -5.27 -9.75
N GLY A 133 4.73 -4.27 -9.00
CA GLY A 133 3.32 -4.13 -8.63
C GLY A 133 2.41 -3.90 -9.85
N LEU A 134 2.76 -2.95 -10.72
CA LEU A 134 1.99 -2.62 -11.91
C LEU A 134 1.92 -3.78 -12.92
N HIS A 135 3.03 -4.50 -13.11
CA HIS A 135 3.06 -5.71 -13.94
C HIS A 135 2.16 -6.81 -13.40
N ARG A 136 2.17 -7.03 -12.08
CA ARG A 136 1.27 -8.00 -11.45
C ARG A 136 -0.19 -7.62 -11.67
N MET A 137 -0.57 -6.37 -11.41
CA MET A 137 -1.92 -5.87 -11.65
C MET A 137 -2.35 -6.07 -13.11
N LEU A 138 -1.44 -5.77 -14.06
CA LEU A 138 -1.71 -5.98 -15.48
C LEU A 138 -1.91 -7.46 -15.83
N GLY A 139 -1.07 -8.35 -15.27
CA GLY A 139 -1.16 -9.79 -15.46
C GLY A 139 -2.44 -10.41 -14.87
N GLU A 140 -2.88 -9.89 -13.73
CA GLU A 140 -4.10 -10.32 -13.02
C GLU A 140 -5.36 -9.62 -13.52
N ARG A 141 -5.23 -8.66 -14.46
CA ARG A 141 -6.30 -7.80 -14.97
C ARG A 141 -7.01 -7.01 -13.88
N GLU A 142 -6.28 -6.64 -12.84
CA GLU A 142 -6.82 -5.79 -11.80
C GLU A 142 -6.97 -4.36 -12.34
N PRO A 143 -8.15 -3.74 -12.14
CA PRO A 143 -8.35 -2.36 -12.54
C PRO A 143 -7.50 -1.44 -11.66
N ILE A 144 -6.79 -0.51 -12.30
CA ILE A 144 -6.15 0.60 -11.58
C ILE A 144 -7.13 1.76 -11.51
N ASP A 145 -7.33 2.32 -10.33
CA ASP A 145 -8.22 3.47 -10.20
C ASP A 145 -7.55 4.77 -10.71
N ALA A 146 -8.36 5.79 -11.01
CA ALA A 146 -7.87 7.05 -11.57
C ALA A 146 -6.92 7.80 -10.62
N LEU A 147 -7.07 7.62 -9.30
CA LEU A 147 -6.25 8.26 -8.29
C LEU A 147 -4.87 7.60 -8.20
N GLN A 148 -4.81 6.27 -8.18
CA GLN A 148 -3.59 5.46 -8.24
C GLN A 148 -2.80 5.77 -9.51
N LEU A 149 -3.49 5.84 -10.66
CA LEU A 149 -2.87 6.17 -11.93
C LEU A 149 -2.31 7.61 -11.94
N ARG A 150 -3.04 8.56 -11.34
CA ARG A 150 -2.55 9.94 -11.16
C ARG A 150 -1.30 9.97 -10.29
N ARG A 151 -1.30 9.27 -9.15
CA ARG A 151 -0.14 9.18 -8.25
C ARG A 151 1.07 8.55 -8.93
N ALA A 152 0.87 7.49 -9.71
CA ALA A 152 1.94 6.87 -10.50
C ALA A 152 2.55 7.87 -11.49
N ARG A 153 1.75 8.75 -12.12
CA ARG A 153 2.26 9.83 -13.00
C ARG A 153 3.04 10.89 -12.23
N GLU A 154 2.52 11.35 -11.11
CA GLU A 154 3.18 12.36 -10.27
C GLU A 154 4.53 11.83 -9.77
N PHE A 155 4.55 10.59 -9.26
CA PHE A 155 5.77 9.89 -8.85
C PHE A 155 6.78 9.78 -9.99
N LYS A 156 6.34 9.31 -11.16
CA LYS A 156 7.17 9.22 -12.37
C LYS A 156 7.79 10.57 -12.74
N SER A 157 7.01 11.66 -12.69
CA SER A 157 7.49 13.00 -13.01
C SER A 157 8.56 13.48 -12.03
N SER A 158 8.37 13.21 -10.73
CA SER A 158 9.34 13.54 -9.69
C SER A 158 10.65 12.78 -9.91
N MET A 159 10.58 11.46 -10.14
CA MET A 159 11.76 10.62 -10.36
C MET A 159 12.51 10.98 -11.66
N ALA A 160 11.80 11.38 -12.72
CA ALA A 160 12.43 11.86 -13.95
C ALA A 160 13.25 13.15 -13.71
N GLY A 161 12.76 14.05 -12.84
CA GLY A 161 13.51 15.23 -12.40
C GLY A 161 14.79 14.84 -11.65
N GLY A 162 14.68 13.92 -10.68
CA GLY A 162 15.84 13.41 -9.94
C GLY A 162 16.89 12.72 -10.83
N LEU A 163 16.45 11.91 -11.81
CA LEU A 163 17.35 11.31 -12.80
C LEU A 163 18.05 12.36 -13.65
N HIS A 164 17.36 13.43 -14.07
CA HIS A 164 17.98 14.51 -14.83
C HIS A 164 19.10 15.19 -14.03
N GLU A 165 18.83 15.55 -12.78
CA GLU A 165 19.83 16.15 -11.89
C GLU A 165 21.02 15.22 -11.63
N ALA A 166 20.78 13.93 -11.42
CA ALA A 166 21.83 12.94 -11.21
C ALA A 166 22.71 12.78 -12.46
N ARG A 167 22.12 12.82 -13.66
CA ARG A 167 22.87 12.80 -14.93
C ARG A 167 23.68 14.07 -15.15
N MET A 168 23.14 15.23 -14.77
CA MET A 168 23.87 16.49 -14.86
C MET A 168 25.09 16.47 -13.93
N ARG A 169 24.94 16.00 -12.68
CA ARG A 169 26.07 15.80 -11.75
C ARG A 169 27.10 14.81 -12.27
N ALA A 170 26.67 13.66 -12.80
CA ALA A 170 27.57 12.65 -13.35
C ALA A 170 28.37 13.13 -14.59
N ARG A 171 27.97 14.23 -15.22
CA ARG A 171 28.73 14.87 -16.31
C ARG A 171 29.78 15.87 -15.80
N THR A 172 29.55 16.47 -14.64
CA THR A 172 30.43 17.50 -14.06
C THR A 172 31.39 16.95 -13.02
N GLU A 173 31.07 15.80 -12.42
CA GLU A 173 31.85 15.17 -11.35
C GLU A 173 32.39 13.80 -11.79
N PRO A 174 33.55 13.36 -11.27
CA PRO A 174 34.07 12.01 -11.54
C PRO A 174 33.08 10.96 -11.03
N CYS A 175 32.58 10.14 -11.95
CA CYS A 175 31.58 9.13 -11.68
C CYS A 175 32.12 7.75 -12.05
N ASP A 176 32.05 6.80 -11.11
CA ASP A 176 32.50 5.43 -11.33
C ASP A 176 31.58 4.69 -12.31
N GLU A 177 32.05 3.56 -12.84
CA GLU A 177 31.32 2.77 -13.83
C GLU A 177 30.02 2.21 -13.26
N ARG A 178 30.04 1.76 -12.01
CA ARG A 178 28.86 1.25 -11.30
C ARG A 178 27.74 2.28 -11.19
N THR A 179 28.06 3.53 -10.87
CA THR A 179 27.05 4.60 -10.78
C THR A 179 26.49 4.94 -12.15
N ARG A 180 27.31 4.90 -13.21
CA ARG A 180 26.83 5.08 -14.59
C ARG A 180 25.86 3.97 -15.00
N ASP A 181 26.17 2.72 -14.67
CA ASP A 181 25.29 1.57 -14.95
C ASP A 181 23.97 1.68 -14.18
N ARG A 182 24.01 2.05 -12.88
CA ARG A 182 22.79 2.29 -12.09
C ARG A 182 21.94 3.42 -12.67
N LEU A 183 22.55 4.50 -13.16
CA LEU A 183 21.81 5.59 -13.80
C LEU A 183 21.16 5.16 -15.13
N ALA A 184 21.82 4.29 -15.90
CA ALA A 184 21.25 3.71 -17.11
C ALA A 184 20.06 2.80 -16.79
N GLN A 185 20.21 1.90 -15.81
CA GLN A 185 19.12 1.06 -15.31
C GLN A 185 17.94 1.89 -14.82
N PHE A 186 18.20 2.96 -14.06
CA PHE A 186 17.15 3.84 -13.57
C PHE A 186 16.40 4.55 -14.70
N GLN A 187 17.11 4.94 -15.76
CA GLN A 187 16.47 5.46 -16.96
C GLN A 187 15.54 4.42 -17.60
N ASP A 188 16.02 3.19 -17.78
CA ASP A 188 15.26 2.12 -18.43
C ASP A 188 13.99 1.77 -17.63
N SER A 189 14.12 1.64 -16.30
CA SER A 189 12.99 1.39 -15.40
C SER A 189 11.96 2.54 -15.44
N LEU A 190 12.39 3.81 -15.53
CA LEU A 190 11.47 4.94 -15.68
C LEU A 190 10.77 4.98 -17.06
N MET A 191 11.45 4.56 -18.12
CA MET A 191 10.82 4.42 -19.44
C MET A 191 9.77 3.31 -19.43
N GLU A 192 10.04 2.19 -18.79
CA GLU A 192 9.09 1.10 -18.62
C GLU A 192 7.88 1.54 -17.80
N LEU A 193 8.11 2.26 -16.69
CA LEU A 193 7.03 2.81 -15.86
C LEU A 193 6.13 3.75 -16.67
N SER A 194 6.74 4.57 -17.54
CA SER A 194 6.00 5.44 -18.46
C SER A 194 5.07 4.64 -19.37
N ARG A 195 5.58 3.55 -19.97
CA ARG A 195 4.80 2.68 -20.87
C ARG A 195 3.65 2.00 -20.14
N LEU A 196 3.87 1.48 -18.94
CA LEU A 196 2.81 0.86 -18.14
C LEU A 196 1.72 1.85 -17.76
N VAL A 197 2.11 3.04 -17.29
CA VAL A 197 1.17 4.10 -16.94
C VAL A 197 0.35 4.58 -18.15
N GLU A 198 0.92 4.57 -19.36
CA GLU A 198 0.19 4.85 -20.60
C GLU A 198 -0.73 3.69 -21.02
N LEU A 199 -0.32 2.45 -20.81
CA LEU A 199 -1.13 1.28 -21.13
C LEU A 199 -2.40 1.25 -20.28
N PHE A 200 -2.26 1.46 -18.97
CA PHE A 200 -3.39 1.56 -18.04
C PHE A 200 -4.33 2.74 -18.31
N GLN A 201 -3.95 3.74 -19.12
CA GLN A 201 -4.85 4.81 -19.55
C GLN A 201 -5.78 4.41 -20.70
N LYS A 202 -5.36 3.40 -21.47
CA LYS A 202 -6.07 2.95 -22.66
C LYS A 202 -7.00 1.78 -22.37
N LEU A 203 -6.82 1.12 -21.23
CA LEU A 203 -7.69 0.07 -20.67
C LEU A 203 -8.83 0.71 -19.88
#